data_AF-A0A529F7R7-F1
#
_entry.id   AF-A0A529F7R7-F1
#
_cell.length_a   1.000
_cell.length_b   1.000
_cell.length_c   1.000
_cell.angle_alpha   90.00
_cell.angle_beta   90.00
_cell.angle_gamma   90.00
#
_symmetry.space_group_name_H-M   'P 1'
#
loop_
_entity.id
_entity.type
_entity.pdbx_description
1 polymer ?
#
loop_
_entity_poly.entity_id
_entity_poly.type
_entity_poly.pdbx_seq_one_letter_code
_entity_poly.pdbx_strand_id
1 'polypeptide(L)'
;ESLTFDGHPRTDFRRVALAGYGAIAIFAGCFGYWAMSAPLSGAVITQGTISATGGNILIQQPEGGIIQQLLVREGDRVRQGQDLILLDR
;
A
#
# COMPACT_ATOMS: atom_id res chain seq x y z
N GLU A 1 55.36 62.67 -3.24
CA GLU A 1 54.33 62.20 -2.30
C GLU A 1 53.94 60.78 -2.69
N SER A 2 54.49 59.76 -2.03
CA SER A 2 54.21 58.36 -2.35
C SER A 2 52.96 57.91 -1.61
N LEU A 3 51.86 57.72 -2.35
CA LEU A 3 50.63 57.12 -1.87
C LEU A 3 50.85 55.63 -1.62
N THR A 4 51.27 55.26 -0.41
CA THR A 4 51.27 53.87 0.03
C THR A 4 49.83 53.44 0.29
N PHE A 5 49.28 52.65 -0.64
CA PHE A 5 48.04 51.92 -0.44
C PHE A 5 48.27 50.80 0.59
N ASP A 6 48.06 51.10 1.87
CA ASP A 6 47.96 50.07 2.93
C ASP A 6 46.60 49.38 2.85
N GLY A 7 46.42 48.59 1.79
CA GLY A 7 45.26 47.72 1.63
C GLY A 7 45.48 46.41 2.38
N HIS A 8 45.35 46.39 3.71
CA HIS A 8 45.17 45.13 4.40
C HIS A 8 43.76 44.61 4.06
N PRO A 9 43.61 43.46 3.36
CA PRO A 9 42.29 42.87 3.18
C PRO A 9 41.77 42.54 4.58
N ARG A 10 40.72 43.24 5.02
CA ARG A 10 40.04 42.97 6.31
C ARG A 10 39.03 41.84 6.21
N THR A 11 39.10 41.03 5.16
CA THR A 11 38.31 39.82 5.04
C THR A 11 39.00 38.72 5.84
N ASP A 12 38.46 38.46 7.04
CA ASP A 12 38.80 37.27 7.83
C ASP A 12 38.40 36.01 7.04
N PHE A 13 39.25 35.58 6.12
CA PHE A 13 39.04 34.37 5.29
C PHE A 13 38.71 33.15 6.16
N ARG A 14 39.31 33.07 7.35
CA ARG A 14 39.03 32.00 8.32
C ARG A 14 37.60 32.04 8.84
N ARG A 15 37.02 33.22 9.10
CA ARG A 15 35.62 33.35 9.54
C ARG A 15 34.66 32.97 8.42
N VAL A 16 34.94 33.40 7.20
CA VAL A 16 34.11 33.06 6.02
C VAL A 16 34.18 31.56 5.71
N ALA A 17 35.37 30.96 5.77
CA ALA A 17 35.53 29.52 5.62
C ALA A 17 34.81 28.73 6.72
N LEU A 18 34.93 29.14 7.99
CA LEU A 18 34.23 28.49 9.11
C LEU A 18 32.70 28.58 8.95
N ALA A 19 32.20 29.73 8.49
CA ALA A 19 30.78 29.92 8.19
C ALA A 19 30.31 28.99 7.06
N GLY A 20 31.12 28.84 6.00
CA GLY A 20 30.85 27.90 4.90
C GLY A 20 30.80 26.45 5.37
N TYR A 21 31.79 26.01 6.16
CA TYR A 21 31.77 24.67 6.75
C TYR A 21 30.58 24.44 7.68
N GLY A 22 30.21 25.45 8.47
CA GLY A 22 29.00 25.41 9.31
C GLY A 22 27.73 25.21 8.48
N ALA A 23 27.59 25.94 7.37
CA ALA A 23 26.44 25.80 6.47
C ALA A 23 26.37 24.39 5.84
N ILE A 24 27.51 23.84 5.42
CA ILE A 24 27.60 22.47 4.89
C ILE A 24 27.20 21.44 5.95
N ALA A 25 27.72 21.59 7.18
CA ALA A 25 27.40 20.68 8.29
C ALA A 25 25.91 20.71 8.64
N ILE A 26 25.30 21.90 8.68
CA ILE A 26 23.85 22.06 8.90
C ILE A 26 23.07 21.37 7.78
N PHE A 27 23.41 21.61 6.52
CA PHE A 27 22.71 21.01 5.39
C PHE A 27 22.79 19.48 5.40
N ALA A 28 24.00 18.93 5.60
CA ALA A 28 24.21 17.49 5.67
C ALA A 28 23.48 16.87 6.89
N GLY A 29 23.49 17.55 8.03
CA GLY A 29 22.77 17.12 9.23
C GLY A 29 21.26 17.11 9.04
N CYS A 30 20.68 18.18 8.49
CA CYS A 30 19.25 18.26 8.19
C CYS A 30 18.82 17.19 7.19
N PHE A 31 19.57 17.02 6.10
CA PHE A 31 19.26 16.02 5.08
C PHE A 31 19.39 14.60 5.62
N GLY A 32 20.47 14.31 6.37
CA GLY A 32 20.67 13.00 6.99
C GLY A 32 19.60 12.66 8.02
N TYR A 33 19.24 13.63 8.87
CA TYR A 33 18.16 13.46 9.84
C TYR A 33 16.81 13.20 9.15
N TRP A 34 16.50 13.98 8.11
CA TRP A 34 15.29 13.78 7.32
C TRP A 34 15.27 12.39 6.65
N ALA A 35 16.36 11.99 5.99
CA ALA A 35 16.48 10.71 5.31
C ALA A 35 16.35 9.50 6.26
N MET A 36 16.86 9.61 7.48
CA MET A 36 16.70 8.56 8.49
C MET A 36 15.27 8.50 9.06
N SER A 37 14.61 9.66 9.16
CA SER A 37 13.24 9.75 9.65
C SER A 37 12.19 9.34 8.62
N ALA A 38 12.53 9.35 7.32
CA ALA A 38 11.63 8.97 6.25
C ALA A 38 11.34 7.45 6.31
N PRO A 39 10.11 7.04 6.68
CA PRO A 39 9.77 5.63 6.66
C PRO A 39 9.78 5.16 5.22
N LEU A 40 10.71 4.28 4.87
CA LEU A 40 10.63 3.49 3.65
C LEU A 40 9.40 2.60 3.80
N SER A 41 8.26 3.04 3.26
CA SER A 41 7.02 2.27 3.21
C SER A 41 7.31 0.92 2.55
N GLY A 42 7.56 -0.08 3.39
CA GLY A 42 7.77 -1.45 2.97
C GLY A 42 6.51 -1.99 2.31
N ALA A 43 6.69 -2.79 1.27
CA ALA A 43 5.59 -3.46 0.60
C ALA A 43 4.75 -4.23 1.63
N VAL A 44 3.48 -3.87 1.77
CA VAL A 44 2.53 -4.58 2.62
C VAL A 44 2.26 -5.93 1.96
N ILE A 45 2.80 -7.00 2.56
CA ILE A 45 2.49 -8.37 2.17
C ILE A 45 1.18 -8.72 2.86
N THR A 46 0.06 -8.56 2.16
CA THR A 46 -1.25 -9.02 2.63
C THR A 46 -1.65 -10.29 1.90
N GLN A 47 -2.22 -11.25 2.63
CA GLN A 47 -2.75 -12.48 2.05
C GLN A 47 -4.13 -12.16 1.45
N GLY A 48 -4.17 -11.89 0.15
CA GLY A 48 -5.43 -11.75 -0.57
C GLY A 48 -6.07 -13.12 -0.78
N THR A 49 -7.14 -13.42 -0.04
CA THR A 49 -8.01 -14.56 -0.35
C THR A 49 -8.92 -14.18 -1.51
N ILE A 50 -8.65 -14.76 -2.67
CA ILE A 50 -9.55 -14.70 -3.82
C ILE A 50 -10.65 -15.75 -3.56
N SER A 51 -11.75 -15.34 -2.93
CA SER A 51 -12.94 -16.18 -2.84
C SER A 51 -13.71 -16.01 -4.14
N ALA A 52 -13.89 -17.10 -4.90
CA ALA A 52 -14.74 -17.08 -6.07
C ALA A 52 -16.15 -16.65 -5.64
N THR A 53 -16.66 -15.57 -6.24
CA THR A 53 -18.04 -15.11 -6.03
C THR A 53 -19.00 -16.18 -6.52
N GLY A 54 -19.40 -17.06 -5.61
CA GLY A 54 -20.24 -18.22 -5.88
C GLY A 54 -20.49 -18.93 -4.56
N GLY A 55 -21.32 -18.33 -3.70
CA GLY A 55 -21.76 -19.00 -2.49
C GLY A 55 -22.51 -20.27 -2.87
N ASN A 56 -22.14 -21.40 -2.27
CA ASN A 56 -22.94 -22.62 -2.34
C ASN A 56 -24.34 -22.29 -1.78
N ILE A 57 -25.35 -22.24 -2.65
CA ILE A 57 -26.73 -22.03 -2.20
C ILE A 57 -27.21 -23.36 -1.63
N LEU A 58 -27.07 -23.50 -0.31
CA LEU A 58 -27.55 -24.65 0.43
C LEU A 58 -29.07 -24.57 0.54
N ILE A 59 -29.78 -25.15 -0.42
CA ILE A 59 -31.25 -25.26 -0.40
C ILE A 59 -31.60 -26.42 0.55
N GLN A 60 -31.77 -26.14 1.84
CA GLN A 60 -32.33 -27.09 2.80
C GLN A 60 -33.84 -26.89 2.85
N GLN A 61 -34.61 -27.93 2.54
CA GLN A 61 -36.06 -27.85 2.64
C GLN A 61 -36.51 -28.19 4.08
N PRO A 62 -37.30 -27.34 4.76
CA PRO A 62 -37.70 -27.55 6.16
C PRO A 62 -38.68 -28.70 6.41
N GLU A 63 -39.38 -29.17 5.37
CA GLU A 63 -40.38 -30.24 5.50
C GLU A 63 -39.82 -31.48 4.78
N GLY A 64 -39.36 -32.47 5.53
CA GLY A 64 -38.72 -33.66 4.98
C GLY A 64 -39.68 -34.51 4.12
N GLY A 65 -39.62 -34.35 2.81
CA GLY A 65 -40.09 -35.33 1.83
C GLY A 65 -38.90 -36.03 1.16
N ILE A 66 -39.08 -37.27 0.72
CA ILE A 66 -38.03 -38.03 0.03
C ILE A 66 -37.82 -37.41 -1.37
N ILE A 67 -36.58 -37.07 -1.71
CA ILE A 67 -36.22 -36.54 -3.04
C ILE A 67 -36.56 -37.62 -4.08
N GLN A 68 -37.58 -37.38 -4.90
CA GLN A 68 -37.99 -38.36 -5.92
C GLN A 68 -37.06 -38.31 -7.12
N GLN A 69 -36.77 -37.09 -7.63
CA GLN A 69 -35.87 -36.87 -8.76
C GLN A 69 -35.18 -35.49 -8.71
N LEU A 70 -33.88 -35.47 -9.01
CA LEU A 70 -33.09 -34.24 -9.21
C LEU A 70 -32.99 -33.96 -10.72
N LEU A 71 -33.52 -32.82 -11.16
CA LEU A 71 -33.66 -32.46 -12.58
C LEU A 71 -32.41 -31.74 -13.14
N VAL A 72 -31.41 -31.49 -12.29
CA VAL A 72 -30.20 -30.71 -12.62
C VAL A 72 -28.94 -31.38 -12.07
N ARG A 73 -27.79 -31.11 -12.69
CA ARG A 73 -26.48 -31.67 -12.27
C ARG A 73 -25.53 -30.57 -11.84
N GLU A 74 -24.49 -30.94 -11.09
CA GLU A 74 -23.46 -30.01 -10.66
C GLU A 74 -22.82 -29.28 -11.85
N GLY A 75 -22.78 -27.95 -11.80
CA GLY A 75 -22.26 -27.10 -12.88
C GLY A 75 -23.26 -26.70 -13.98
N ASP A 76 -24.52 -27.13 -13.89
CA ASP A 76 -25.54 -26.79 -14.89
C ASP A 76 -26.07 -25.35 -14.72
N ARG A 77 -26.27 -24.62 -15.83
CA ARG A 77 -26.73 -23.21 -15.77
C ARG A 77 -28.24 -23.14 -15.67
N VAL A 78 -28.75 -22.82 -14.47
CA VAL A 78 -30.19 -22.71 -14.20
C VAL A 78 -30.72 -21.29 -14.36
N ARG A 79 -31.99 -21.17 -14.74
CA ARG A 79 -32.70 -19.87 -14.85
C ARG A 79 -33.72 -19.72 -13.73
N GLN A 80 -34.07 -18.48 -13.40
CA GLN A 80 -35.08 -18.19 -12.38
C GLN A 80 -36.44 -18.81 -12.78
N GLY A 81 -37.03 -19.60 -11.89
CA GLY A 81 -38.29 -20.31 -12.12
C GLY A 81 -38.16 -21.70 -12.78
N GLN A 82 -36.94 -22.21 -12.95
CA GLN A 82 -36.70 -23.58 -13.41
C GLN A 82 -36.86 -24.57 -12.26
N ASP A 83 -37.65 -25.62 -12.47
CA ASP A 83 -37.79 -26.71 -11.50
C ASP A 83 -36.47 -27.48 -11.36
N LEU A 84 -35.93 -27.51 -10.14
CA LEU A 84 -34.64 -28.13 -9.84
C LEU A 84 -34.80 -29.51 -9.19
N ILE A 85 -35.82 -29.67 -8.37
CA ILE A 85 -36.06 -30.85 -7.53
C ILE A 85 -37.55 -31.14 -7.56
N LEU A 86 -37.91 -32.40 -7.76
CA LEU A 86 -39.28 -32.88 -7.61
C LEU A 86 -39.39 -33.68 -6.31
N LEU A 87 -40.23 -33.20 -5.39
CA LEU A 87 -40.50 -33.85 -4.10
C LEU A 87 -41.69 -34.80 -4.25
N ASP A 88 -41.55 -36.04 -3.76
CA ASP A 88 -42.71 -36.93 -3.63
C ASP A 88 -43.58 -36.51 -2.44
N ARG A 89 -44.88 -36.79 -2.53
CA ARG A 89 -45.88 -36.30 -1.57
C ARG A 89 -45.76 -36.93 -0.19
#